data_AF-A0A151DV92-F1
#
_entry.id   AF-A0A151DV92-F1
#
_cell.length_a   1.000
_cell.length_b   1.000
_cell.length_c   1.000
_cell.angle_alpha   90.00
_cell.angle_beta   90.00
_cell.angle_gamma   90.00
#
_symmetry.space_group_name_H-M   'P 1'
#
loop_
_entity.id
_entity.type
_entity.pdbx_description
1 polymer ?
#
loop_
_entity_poly.entity_id
_entity_poly.type
_entity_poly.pdbx_seq_one_letter_code
_entity_poly.pdbx_strand_id
1 'polypeptide(L)'
;MRLTIPPEPVILKEQFIEQKKEIGIKIDSLTFWFGNRLPSYLWKNGGWSKPLKAEGYNWQSFLKILSLHKKEMIKWSRDTLPWKDFLIKIQDTLKDPIFKKITLG
;
A
#
# COMPACT_ATOMS: atom_id res chain seq x y z
N MET A 1 12.70 10.59 -5.86
CA MET A 1 11.28 10.82 -6.24
C MET A 1 10.48 11.68 -5.23
N ARG A 2 9.44 12.39 -5.71
CA ARG A 2 8.36 12.96 -4.88
C ARG A 2 7.06 12.25 -5.22
N LEU A 3 6.47 11.54 -4.25
CA LEU A 3 5.15 10.92 -4.40
C LEU A 3 4.10 11.77 -3.69
N THR A 4 3.00 12.05 -4.37
CA THR A 4 1.83 12.71 -3.79
C THR A 4 1.22 11.85 -2.70
N ILE A 5 0.63 12.47 -1.70
CA ILE A 5 -0.17 11.79 -0.68
C ILE A 5 -1.62 11.91 -1.15
N PRO A 6 -2.18 10.88 -1.82
CA PRO A 6 -3.58 10.93 -2.23
C PRO A 6 -4.52 11.00 -1.03
N PRO A 7 -5.78 11.43 -1.24
CA PRO A 7 -6.78 11.35 -0.18
C PRO A 7 -6.93 9.90 0.32
N GLU A 8 -7.39 9.75 1.56
CA GLU A 8 -7.65 8.41 2.10
C GLU A 8 -8.82 7.77 1.34
N PRO A 9 -8.69 6.52 0.87
CA PRO A 9 -9.79 5.83 0.23
C PRO A 9 -10.77 5.29 1.30
N VAL A 10 -11.56 6.18 1.89
CA VAL A 10 -12.50 5.87 3.00
C VAL A 10 -13.44 4.71 2.64
N ILE A 11 -13.97 4.69 1.41
CA ILE A 11 -14.84 3.59 0.92
C ILE A 11 -14.12 2.23 0.99
N LEU A 12 -12.82 2.17 0.66
CA LEU A 12 -12.05 0.91 0.75
C LEU A 12 -11.84 0.49 2.20
N LYS A 13 -11.78 1.45 3.13
CA LYS A 13 -11.62 1.22 4.57
C LYS A 13 -12.93 0.79 5.22
N GLU A 14 -14.07 1.34 4.81
CA GLU A 14 -15.40 0.94 5.28
C GLU A 14 -15.73 -0.49 4.85
N GLN A 15 -15.50 -0.82 3.57
CA GLN A 15 -15.63 -2.18 3.05
C GLN A 15 -14.77 -3.21 3.81
N PHE A 16 -13.68 -2.76 4.42
CA PHE A 16 -12.82 -3.59 5.26
C PHE A 16 -13.43 -3.84 6.65
N ILE A 17 -13.99 -2.80 7.28
CA ILE A 17 -14.63 -2.92 8.60
C ILE A 17 -15.85 -3.83 8.53
N GLU A 18 -16.64 -3.73 7.47
CA GLU A 18 -17.84 -4.55 7.25
C GLU A 18 -17.50 -6.03 7.07
N GLN A 19 -16.58 -6.37 6.17
CA GLN A 19 -16.17 -7.77 5.94
C GLN A 19 -15.53 -8.43 7.17
N LYS A 20 -14.81 -7.65 8.00
CA LYS A 20 -14.25 -8.16 9.26
C LYS A 20 -15.35 -8.61 10.23
N LYS A 21 -16.48 -7.90 10.28
CA LYS A 21 -17.62 -8.26 11.15
C LYS A 21 -18.28 -9.55 10.71
N GLU A 22 -18.34 -9.81 9.40
CA GLU A 22 -19.04 -10.98 8.86
C GLU A 22 -18.25 -12.29 8.95
N ILE A 23 -16.92 -12.26 8.86
CA ILE A 23 -16.15 -13.49 8.54
C ILE A 23 -15.17 -13.91 9.66
N GLY A 24 -15.07 -13.20 10.79
CA GLY A 24 -14.14 -13.61 11.88
C GLY A 24 -12.69 -13.81 11.37
N ILE A 25 -12.26 -12.91 10.49
CA ILE A 25 -11.22 -13.15 9.49
C ILE A 25 -9.81 -13.37 10.07
N LYS A 26 -9.17 -14.48 9.66
CA LYS A 26 -7.71 -14.69 9.70
C LYS A 26 -6.98 -13.65 8.85
N ILE A 27 -5.91 -13.08 9.39
CA ILE A 27 -5.05 -12.03 8.76
C ILE A 27 -4.61 -12.37 7.31
N ASP A 28 -4.54 -13.65 6.96
CA ASP A 28 -4.12 -14.10 5.64
C ASP A 28 -5.13 -13.78 4.51
N SER A 29 -6.44 -13.90 4.73
CA SER A 29 -7.43 -13.54 3.70
C SER A 29 -7.62 -12.01 3.58
N LEU A 30 -7.36 -11.31 4.69
CA LEU A 30 -7.24 -9.87 4.80
C LEU A 30 -6.17 -9.32 3.84
N THR A 31 -5.07 -10.05 3.71
CA THR A 31 -3.95 -9.76 2.80
C THR A 31 -4.32 -10.03 1.33
N PHE A 32 -5.16 -11.03 1.07
CA PHE A 32 -5.57 -11.43 -0.27
C PHE A 32 -6.55 -10.43 -0.90
N TRP A 33 -7.55 -9.95 -0.13
CA TRP A 33 -8.54 -8.96 -0.61
C TRP A 33 -7.96 -7.56 -0.82
N PHE A 34 -6.98 -7.18 0.01
CA PHE A 34 -6.17 -5.97 -0.19
C PHE A 34 -5.22 -6.07 -1.39
N GLY A 35 -4.92 -7.28 -1.85
CA GLY A 35 -3.80 -7.63 -2.72
C GLY A 35 -3.73 -6.84 -4.03
N ASN A 36 -4.84 -6.25 -4.49
CA ASN A 36 -4.82 -5.35 -5.64
C ASN A 36 -5.59 -4.03 -5.48
N ARG A 37 -6.56 -3.88 -4.56
CA ARG A 37 -7.39 -2.66 -4.51
C ARG A 37 -6.61 -1.43 -4.04
N LEU A 38 -5.96 -1.53 -2.88
CA LEU A 38 -5.11 -0.45 -2.35
C LEU A 38 -3.88 -0.19 -3.24
N PRO A 39 -3.13 -1.23 -3.68
CA PRO A 39 -2.09 -1.03 -4.69
C PRO A 39 -2.61 -0.31 -5.94
N SER A 40 -3.78 -0.72 -6.48
CA SER A 40 -4.33 -0.11 -7.69
C SER A 40 -4.73 1.33 -7.46
N TYR A 41 -5.32 1.62 -6.30
CA TYR A 41 -5.66 2.98 -5.90
C TYR A 41 -4.42 3.86 -5.88
N LEU A 42 -3.35 3.45 -5.18
CA LEU A 42 -2.11 4.25 -5.11
C LEU A 42 -1.45 4.42 -6.49
N TRP A 43 -1.42 3.35 -7.27
CA TRP A 43 -0.79 3.34 -8.59
C TRP A 43 -1.52 4.18 -9.63
N LYS A 44 -2.85 4.07 -9.68
CA LYS A 44 -3.71 4.77 -10.65
C LYS A 44 -4.21 6.10 -10.09
N ASN A 45 -5.09 6.06 -9.09
CA ASN A 45 -5.74 7.25 -8.52
C ASN A 45 -4.75 8.16 -7.76
N GLY A 46 -3.80 7.55 -7.04
CA GLY A 46 -2.75 8.28 -6.34
C GLY A 46 -1.68 8.86 -7.25
N GLY A 47 -1.66 8.48 -8.53
CA GLY A 47 -0.71 8.99 -9.50
C GLY A 47 0.71 8.47 -9.33
N TRP A 48 0.94 7.42 -8.53
CA TRP A 48 2.29 6.93 -8.25
C TRP A 48 2.94 6.21 -9.43
N SER A 49 2.13 5.66 -10.35
CA SER A 49 2.64 4.90 -11.50
C SER A 49 3.66 5.68 -12.35
N LYS A 50 3.41 6.95 -12.66
CA LYS A 50 4.31 7.78 -13.48
C LYS A 50 5.69 7.98 -12.83
N PRO A 51 5.80 8.55 -11.61
CA PRO A 51 7.10 8.75 -10.95
C PRO A 51 7.80 7.43 -10.61
N LEU A 52 7.05 6.37 -10.26
CA LEU A 52 7.63 5.06 -9.99
C LEU A 52 8.25 4.43 -11.24
N LYS A 53 7.54 4.47 -12.37
CA LYS A 53 8.08 3.98 -13.65
C LYS A 53 9.31 4.74 -14.10
N ALA A 54 9.36 6.06 -13.90
CA ALA A 54 10.54 6.87 -14.21
C ALA A 54 11.78 6.46 -13.39
N GLU A 55 11.58 5.86 -12.22
CA GLU A 55 12.63 5.35 -11.33
C GLU A 55 12.92 3.85 -11.54
N GLY A 56 12.29 3.22 -12.53
CA GLY A 56 12.47 1.81 -12.90
C GLY A 56 11.47 0.83 -12.29
N TYR A 57 10.59 1.28 -11.39
CA TYR A 57 9.60 0.40 -10.76
C TYR A 57 8.47 0.02 -11.74
N ASN A 58 8.22 -1.28 -11.83
CA ASN A 58 7.04 -1.83 -12.48
C ASN A 58 5.97 -2.23 -11.44
N TRP A 59 4.81 -2.65 -11.93
CA TRP A 59 3.70 -3.07 -11.06
C TRP A 59 4.08 -4.20 -10.10
N GLN A 60 4.85 -5.19 -10.55
CA GLN A 60 5.26 -6.33 -9.72
C GLN A 60 6.20 -5.90 -8.58
N SER A 61 7.19 -5.06 -8.88
CA SER A 61 8.11 -4.49 -7.90
C SER A 61 7.38 -3.64 -6.87
N PHE A 62 6.35 -2.89 -7.30
CA PHE A 62 5.51 -2.10 -6.41
C PHE A 62 4.67 -2.97 -5.47
N LEU A 63 4.07 -4.06 -5.98
CA LEU A 63 3.37 -5.04 -5.14
C LEU A 63 4.31 -5.69 -4.12
N LYS A 64 5.56 -6.01 -4.53
CA LYS A 64 6.59 -6.55 -3.64
C LYS A 64 6.89 -5.57 -2.49
N ILE A 65 7.05 -4.28 -2.77
CA ILE A 65 7.20 -3.25 -1.72
C ILE A 65 6.00 -3.21 -0.79
N LEU A 66 4.78 -3.12 -1.32
CA LEU A 66 3.58 -3.08 -0.48
C LEU A 66 3.42 -4.33 0.40
N SER A 67 3.88 -5.49 -0.08
CA SER A 67 3.86 -6.73 0.71
C SER A 67 4.74 -6.69 1.97
N LEU A 68 5.73 -5.77 2.04
CA LEU A 68 6.57 -5.55 3.23
C LEU A 68 5.83 -4.73 4.31
N HIS A 69 4.80 -3.98 3.92
CA HIS A 69 4.04 -3.07 4.80
C HIS A 69 2.68 -3.62 5.25
N LYS A 70 2.51 -4.96 5.25
CA LYS A 70 1.25 -5.60 5.67
C LYS A 70 0.85 -5.19 7.09
N LYS A 71 1.81 -5.08 8.01
CA LYS A 71 1.55 -4.70 9.40
C LYS A 71 1.03 -3.27 9.51
N GLU A 72 1.63 -2.34 8.79
CA GLU A 72 1.24 -0.93 8.74
C GLU A 72 -0.13 -0.78 8.09
N MET A 73 -0.41 -1.53 7.03
CA MET A 73 -1.72 -1.58 6.38
C MET A 73 -2.81 -2.02 7.36
N ILE A 74 -2.55 -3.06 8.17
CA ILE A 74 -3.46 -3.51 9.23
C ILE A 74 -3.64 -2.45 10.32
N LYS A 75 -2.58 -1.71 10.67
CA LYS A 75 -2.69 -0.63 11.65
C LYS A 75 -3.54 0.52 11.12
N TRP A 76 -3.33 0.91 9.86
CA TRP A 76 -4.12 1.96 9.19
C TRP A 76 -5.60 1.59 9.09
N SER A 77 -5.88 0.34 8.72
CA SER A 77 -7.25 -0.15 8.61
C SER A 77 -7.99 -0.24 9.96
N ARG A 78 -7.26 -0.15 11.08
CA ARG A 78 -7.79 -0.12 12.45
C ARG A 78 -7.76 1.28 13.08
N ASP A 79 -7.50 2.33 12.30
CA ASP A 79 -7.35 3.70 12.81
C ASP A 79 -6.20 3.89 13.83
N THR A 80 -5.28 2.92 13.89
CA THR A 80 -4.11 2.96 14.79
C THR A 80 -2.85 3.47 14.10
N LEU A 81 -2.95 3.84 12.81
CA LEU A 81 -1.92 4.51 12.03
C LEU A 81 -2.60 5.49 11.06
N PRO A 82 -2.31 6.79 11.12
CA PRO A 82 -2.86 7.76 10.17
C PRO A 82 -2.49 7.42 8.73
N TRP A 83 -3.41 7.68 7.79
CA TRP A 83 -3.20 7.43 6.35
C TRP A 83 -1.90 8.04 5.83
N LYS A 84 -1.65 9.30 6.20
CA LYS A 84 -0.42 10.03 5.83
C LYS A 84 0.84 9.29 6.28
N ASP A 85 0.85 8.80 7.52
CA ASP A 85 2.01 8.13 8.12
C ASP A 85 2.25 6.75 7.51
N PHE A 86 1.17 6.03 7.17
CA PHE A 86 1.26 4.80 6.41
C PHE A 86 1.92 5.02 5.05
N LEU A 87 1.51 6.05 4.31
CA LEU A 87 2.10 6.36 3.01
C LEU A 87 3.56 6.81 3.10
N ILE A 88 3.92 7.60 4.13
CA ILE A 88 5.31 8.00 4.36
C ILE A 88 6.20 6.77 4.53
N LYS A 89 5.77 5.78 5.33
CA LYS A 89 6.54 4.53 5.51
C LYS A 89 6.79 3.79 4.20
N ILE A 90 5.80 3.73 3.31
CA ILE A 90 5.97 3.13 1.98
C ILE A 90 6.96 3.96 1.13
N GLN A 91 6.84 5.28 1.17
CA GLN A 91 7.76 6.17 0.43
C GLN A 91 9.20 6.05 0.91
N ASP A 92 9.42 5.84 2.21
CA ASP A 92 10.75 5.67 2.78
C ASP A 92 11.39 4.38 2.26
N THR A 93 10.65 3.27 2.22
CA THR A 93 11.12 2.00 1.64
C THR A 93 11.36 2.10 0.14
N LEU A 94 10.57 2.88 -0.60
CA LEU A 94 10.80 3.15 -2.02
C LEU A 94 12.04 4.01 -2.30
N LYS A 95 12.48 4.81 -1.33
CA LYS A 95 13.69 5.64 -1.46
C LYS A 95 14.95 4.94 -0.95
N ASP A 96 14.78 3.89 -0.16
CA ASP A 96 15.88 3.14 0.42
C ASP A 96 16.71 2.45 -0.70
N PRO A 97 18.02 2.74 -0.81
CA PRO A 97 18.88 2.18 -1.84
C PRO A 97 18.96 0.65 -1.82
N ILE A 98 18.87 0.03 -0.64
CA ILE A 98 18.92 -1.42 -0.47
C ILE A 98 17.67 -2.05 -1.06
N PHE A 99 16.49 -1.54 -0.69
CA PHE A 99 15.23 -2.05 -1.24
C PHE A 99 15.13 -1.78 -2.73
N LYS A 100 15.55 -0.60 -3.20
CA LYS A 100 15.61 -0.29 -4.63
C LYS A 100 16.43 -1.33 -5.39
N LYS A 101 17.62 -1.69 -4.91
CA LYS A 101 18.47 -2.73 -5.52
C LYS A 101 17.80 -4.12 -5.52
N ILE A 102 17.13 -4.51 -4.44
CA ILE A 102 16.46 -5.82 -4.31
C ILE A 102 15.17 -5.93 -5.16
N THR A 103 14.54 -4.80 -5.46
CA THR A 103 13.29 -4.76 -6.23
C THR A 103 13.46 -4.54 -7.72
N LEU A 104 14.58 -3.93 -8.12
CA LEU A 104 14.87 -3.57 -9.52
C LEU A 104 16.00 -4.41 -10.14
N GLY A 105 16.84 -5.04 -9.32
CA GLY A 105 17.82 -6.03 -9.76
C GLY A 105 17.21 -7.42 -9.88
#